data_AF-A0A523EUH1-F1
#
_entry.id   AF-A0A523EUH1-F1
#
_cell.length_a   1.000
_cell.length_b   1.000
_cell.length_c   1.000
_cell.angle_alpha   90.00
_cell.angle_beta   90.00
_cell.angle_gamma   90.00
#
_symmetry.space_group_name_H-M   'P 1'
#
loop_
_entity.id
_entity.type
_entity.pdbx_description
1 polymer ?
#
loop_
_entity_poly.entity_id
_entity_poly.type
_entity_poly.pdbx_seq_one_letter_code
_entity_poly.pdbx_strand_id
1 'polypeptide(L)'
;MAGLNGSNERLTMLLSSYLDGGLSHSELDEVVSSLEHDEDVVAQFRELKEVRSALRALPMLDLPLFLVPGEHPIEQLSAYLDGELITEELPILSTHLDTCVECRRELAELDRARTAVRALPGVEPPSFLDLHRPKVEDQKRSKRAVIAAMAGVAAVTVAFVVAPFSSSQEPTAVSISDLQARHAAVSSVPSSGTAVQISNAP
;
A
#
# COMPACT_ATOMS: atom_id res chain seq x y z
N MET A 1 -34.81 -15.65 38.54
CA MET A 1 -33.96 -14.46 38.79
C MET A 1 -33.43 -13.88 37.48
N ALA A 2 -34.29 -13.65 36.47
CA ALA A 2 -33.87 -13.22 35.12
C ALA A 2 -34.28 -11.77 34.76
N GLY A 3 -35.03 -11.08 35.63
CA GLY A 3 -35.60 -9.76 35.32
C GLY A 3 -34.67 -8.56 35.57
N LEU A 4 -33.62 -8.71 36.39
CA LEU A 4 -32.74 -7.59 36.76
C LEU A 4 -31.70 -7.25 35.69
N ASN A 5 -31.26 -8.24 34.90
CA ASN A 5 -30.26 -7.99 33.84
C ASN A 5 -30.87 -7.22 32.65
N GLY A 6 -32.11 -7.51 32.27
CA GLY A 6 -32.75 -6.84 31.12
C GLY A 6 -33.03 -5.36 31.35
N SER A 7 -33.35 -4.95 32.59
CA SER A 7 -33.52 -3.52 32.93
C SER A 7 -32.18 -2.77 32.87
N ASN A 8 -31.10 -3.40 33.32
CA ASN A 8 -29.77 -2.80 33.29
C ASN A 8 -29.25 -2.68 31.84
N GLU A 9 -29.42 -3.73 31.02
CA GLU A 9 -29.09 -3.68 29.58
C GLU A 9 -29.87 -2.60 28.83
N ARG A 10 -31.16 -2.42 29.11
CA ARG A 10 -31.97 -1.34 28.53
C ARG A 10 -31.43 0.03 28.93
N LEU A 11 -31.10 0.24 30.21
CA LEU A 11 -30.51 1.50 30.67
C LEU A 11 -29.15 1.77 30.02
N THR A 12 -28.28 0.76 29.90
CA THR A 12 -27.00 0.91 29.19
C THR A 12 -27.20 1.33 27.73
N MET A 13 -28.20 0.73 27.05
CA MET A 13 -28.55 1.12 25.67
C MET A 13 -29.03 2.58 25.60
N LEU A 14 -29.89 3.01 26.53
CA LEU A 14 -30.37 4.39 26.61
C LEU A 14 -29.25 5.38 26.91
N LEU A 15 -28.31 5.05 27.81
CA LEU A 15 -27.12 5.88 28.09
C LEU A 15 -26.20 5.99 26.87
N SER A 16 -26.03 4.92 26.10
CA SER A 16 -25.30 4.99 24.83
C SER A 16 -26.02 5.92 23.85
N SER A 17 -27.33 5.72 23.64
CA SER A 17 -28.15 6.58 22.78
C SER A 17 -28.15 8.04 23.22
N TYR A 18 -28.07 8.30 24.53
CA TYR A 18 -27.91 9.66 25.09
C TYR A 18 -26.63 10.32 24.62
N LEU A 19 -25.50 9.61 24.73
CA LEU A 19 -24.21 10.11 24.28
C LEU A 19 -24.15 10.30 22.75
N ASP A 20 -24.97 9.56 22.00
CA ASP A 20 -25.11 9.65 20.53
C ASP A 20 -26.12 10.74 20.09
N GLY A 21 -26.89 11.31 21.02
CA GLY A 21 -27.90 12.33 20.74
C GLY A 21 -29.19 11.78 20.10
N GLY A 22 -29.46 10.49 20.25
CA GLY A 22 -30.52 9.77 19.54
C GLY A 22 -31.77 9.42 20.35
N LEU A 23 -32.04 10.08 21.48
CA LEU A 23 -33.19 9.77 22.34
C LEU A 23 -34.46 10.52 21.95
N SER A 24 -35.62 9.88 22.16
CA SER A 24 -36.90 10.58 22.23
C SER A 24 -37.06 11.37 23.54
N HIS A 25 -38.02 12.29 23.60
CA HIS A 25 -38.25 13.14 24.78
C HIS A 25 -38.57 12.33 26.04
N SER A 26 -39.42 11.30 25.93
CA SER A 26 -39.79 10.44 27.06
C SER A 26 -38.62 9.60 27.57
N GLU A 27 -37.72 9.16 26.68
CA GLU A 27 -36.55 8.38 27.07
C GLU A 27 -35.45 9.29 27.68
N LEU A 28 -35.37 10.54 27.22
CA LEU A 28 -34.49 11.53 27.82
C LEU A 28 -34.90 11.82 29.27
N ASP A 29 -36.20 11.99 29.53
CA ASP A 29 -36.72 12.19 30.89
C ASP A 29 -36.40 10.99 31.79
N GLU A 30 -36.51 9.76 31.27
CA GLU A 30 -36.14 8.52 31.97
C GLU A 30 -34.65 8.48 32.34
N VAL A 31 -33.76 8.81 31.39
CA VAL A 31 -32.31 8.85 31.61
C VAL A 31 -31.92 9.94 32.60
N VAL A 32 -32.48 11.16 32.47
CA VAL A 32 -32.20 12.27 33.38
C VAL A 32 -32.65 11.92 34.80
N SER A 33 -33.86 11.41 34.96
CA SER A 33 -34.37 10.98 36.27
C SER A 33 -33.48 9.91 36.89
N SER A 34 -33.00 8.95 36.09
CA SER A 34 -32.10 7.89 36.57
C SER A 34 -30.73 8.44 36.99
N LEU A 35 -30.15 9.38 36.23
CA LEU A 35 -28.87 10.02 36.56
C LEU A 35 -28.94 10.90 37.81
N GLU A 36 -30.11 11.45 38.14
CA GLU A 36 -30.30 12.26 39.34
C GLU A 36 -30.41 11.43 40.63
N HIS A 37 -30.94 10.21 40.53
CA HIS A 37 -31.34 9.41 41.71
C HIS A 37 -30.50 8.16 41.94
N ASP A 38 -29.67 7.74 40.98
CA ASP A 38 -28.89 6.50 41.04
C ASP A 38 -27.39 6.73 40.77
N GLU A 39 -26.57 6.48 41.79
CA GLU A 39 -25.11 6.65 41.73
C GLU A 39 -24.43 5.60 40.82
N ASP A 40 -24.98 4.39 40.73
CA ASP A 40 -24.44 3.32 39.88
C ASP A 40 -24.64 3.69 38.40
N VAL A 41 -25.77 4.30 38.05
CA VAL A 41 -26.06 4.82 36.69
C VAL A 41 -25.10 5.96 36.34
N VAL A 42 -24.79 6.85 37.30
CA VAL A 42 -23.79 7.90 37.11
C VAL A 42 -22.40 7.32 36.87
N ALA A 43 -22.02 6.25 37.59
CA ALA A 43 -20.75 5.57 37.38
C ALA A 43 -20.67 4.95 35.98
N GLN A 44 -21.69 4.20 35.55
CA GLN A 44 -21.77 3.63 34.19
C GLN A 44 -21.71 4.71 33.11
N PHE A 45 -22.39 5.83 33.31
CA PHE A 45 -22.36 6.94 32.38
C PHE A 45 -20.95 7.55 32.22
N ARG A 46 -20.21 7.69 33.33
CA ARG A 46 -18.81 8.17 33.28
C ARG A 46 -17.92 7.19 32.53
N GLU A 47 -18.06 5.89 32.79
CA GLU A 47 -17.29 4.85 32.09
C GLU A 47 -17.55 4.90 30.57
N LEU A 48 -18.82 4.96 30.14
CA LEU A 48 -19.17 5.09 28.72
C LEU A 48 -18.63 6.39 28.10
N LYS A 49 -18.65 7.49 28.84
CA LYS A 49 -18.10 8.78 28.40
C LYS A 49 -16.58 8.71 28.26
N GLU A 50 -15.88 8.05 29.18
CA GLU A 50 -14.43 7.85 29.12
C GLU A 50 -14.03 7.00 27.92
N VAL A 51 -14.71 5.87 27.69
CA VAL A 51 -14.50 5.02 26.51
C VAL A 51 -14.67 5.83 25.23
N ARG A 52 -15.76 6.60 25.13
CA ARG A 52 -16.03 7.42 23.93
C ARG A 52 -15.04 8.57 23.76
N SER A 53 -14.59 9.18 24.86
CA SER A 53 -13.52 10.18 24.84
C SER A 53 -12.20 9.57 24.36
N ALA A 54 -11.86 8.37 24.81
CA ALA A 54 -10.67 7.65 24.37
C ALA A 54 -10.77 7.30 22.88
N LEU A 55 -11.93 6.83 22.41
CA LEU A 55 -12.17 6.58 20.98
C LEU A 55 -12.04 7.85 20.13
N ARG A 56 -12.50 9.01 20.62
CA ARG A 56 -12.31 10.31 19.94
C ARG A 56 -10.86 10.80 19.94
N ALA A 57 -10.06 10.37 20.92
CA ALA A 57 -8.64 10.70 21.01
C ALA A 57 -7.77 9.78 20.15
N LEU A 58 -8.33 8.69 19.62
CA LEU A 58 -7.64 7.91 18.59
C LEU A 58 -7.41 8.83 17.39
N PRO A 59 -6.21 8.80 16.79
CA PRO A 59 -6.01 9.45 15.50
C PRO A 59 -7.09 8.90 14.55
N MET A 60 -7.71 9.76 13.75
CA MET A 60 -8.57 9.32 12.66
C MET A 60 -7.75 8.31 11.86
N LEU A 61 -8.05 7.02 12.04
CA LEU A 61 -7.55 6.01 11.14
C LEU A 61 -8.32 6.28 9.86
N ASP A 62 -7.65 6.88 8.87
CA ASP A 62 -8.06 6.77 7.48
C ASP A 62 -7.96 5.29 7.13
N LEU A 63 -8.95 4.52 7.57
CA LEU A 63 -9.07 3.12 7.23
C LEU A 63 -9.51 3.11 5.77
N PRO A 64 -8.69 2.59 4.84
CA PRO A 64 -9.09 2.58 3.45
C PRO A 64 -10.44 1.90 3.29
N LEU A 65 -11.37 2.57 2.59
CA LEU A 65 -12.76 2.12 2.42
C LEU A 65 -12.86 0.69 1.85
N PHE A 66 -11.86 0.23 1.08
CA PHE A 66 -11.82 -1.12 0.53
C PHE A 66 -11.56 -2.23 1.57
N LEU A 67 -11.27 -1.89 2.84
CA LEU A 67 -11.18 -2.85 3.95
C LEU A 67 -12.54 -3.19 4.57
N VAL A 68 -13.61 -2.47 4.19
CA VAL A 68 -14.95 -2.73 4.69
C VAL A 68 -15.54 -3.96 3.98
N PRO A 69 -15.89 -5.05 4.71
CA PRO A 69 -16.44 -6.23 4.09
C PRO A 69 -17.81 -5.94 3.47
N GLY A 70 -17.95 -6.21 2.17
CA GLY A 70 -19.20 -6.04 1.41
C GLY A 70 -19.20 -4.87 0.43
N GLU A 71 -18.15 -4.04 0.42
CA GLU A 71 -17.98 -2.96 -0.54
C GLU A 71 -17.04 -3.40 -1.69
N HIS A 72 -17.38 -3.03 -2.93
CA HIS A 72 -16.59 -3.36 -4.13
C HIS A 72 -15.67 -2.18 -4.49
N PRO A 73 -14.34 -2.35 -4.48
CA PRO A 73 -13.40 -1.22 -4.55
C PRO A 73 -13.08 -0.80 -6.00
N ILE A 74 -14.07 -0.22 -6.69
CA ILE A 74 -13.99 0.12 -8.13
C ILE A 74 -12.82 1.06 -8.44
N GLU A 75 -12.58 2.08 -7.60
CA GLU A 75 -11.48 3.03 -7.80
C GLU A 75 -10.12 2.34 -7.71
N GLN A 76 -9.95 1.43 -6.75
CA GLN A 76 -8.73 0.66 -6.56
C GLN A 76 -8.51 -0.34 -7.69
N LEU A 77 -9.57 -0.90 -8.29
CA LEU A 77 -9.44 -1.74 -9.49
C LEU A 77 -8.88 -0.95 -10.68
N SER A 78 -9.34 0.28 -10.88
CA SER A 78 -8.78 1.16 -11.92
C SER A 78 -7.33 1.55 -11.61
N ALA A 79 -7.05 1.99 -10.38
CA ALA A 79 -5.70 2.33 -9.94
C ALA A 79 -4.73 1.14 -10.06
N TYR A 80 -5.22 -0.08 -9.79
CA TYR A 80 -4.46 -1.31 -9.99
C TYR A 80 -4.09 -1.54 -11.47
N LEU A 81 -5.04 -1.36 -12.39
CA LEU A 81 -4.74 -1.46 -13.83
C LEU A 81 -3.74 -0.39 -14.27
N ASP A 82 -3.85 0.82 -13.74
CA ASP A 82 -2.97 1.95 -14.05
C ASP A 82 -1.60 1.90 -13.35
N GLY A 83 -1.41 0.99 -12.39
CA GLY A 83 -0.18 0.85 -11.63
C GLY A 83 0.02 1.99 -10.61
N GLU A 84 -1.07 2.67 -10.26
CA GLU A 84 -1.10 3.79 -9.31
C GLU A 84 -1.49 3.35 -7.90
N LEU A 85 -1.80 2.07 -7.72
CA LEU A 85 -2.12 1.51 -6.40
C LEU A 85 -0.88 1.54 -5.50
N ILE A 86 -1.02 2.05 -4.27
CA ILE A 86 0.08 2.09 -3.32
C ILE A 86 0.44 0.67 -2.84
N THR A 87 1.71 0.48 -2.45
CA THR A 87 2.27 -0.84 -2.15
C THR A 87 1.52 -1.59 -1.04
N GLU A 88 0.96 -0.87 -0.08
CA GLU A 88 0.25 -1.44 1.08
C GLU A 88 -1.15 -1.97 0.72
N GLU A 89 -1.76 -1.47 -0.35
CA GLU A 89 -3.13 -1.82 -0.77
C GLU A 89 -3.14 -3.06 -1.69
N LEU A 90 -2.06 -3.30 -2.43
CA LEU A 90 -1.90 -4.44 -3.32
C LEU A 90 -2.25 -5.81 -2.69
N PRO A 91 -1.69 -6.20 -1.53
CA PRO A 91 -1.99 -7.51 -0.93
C PRO A 91 -3.44 -7.64 -0.47
N ILE A 92 -4.08 -6.54 -0.10
CA ILE A 92 -5.47 -6.53 0.35
C ILE A 92 -6.39 -6.72 -0.87
N LEU A 93 -6.15 -5.94 -1.93
CA LEU A 93 -6.91 -6.06 -3.17
C LEU A 93 -6.74 -7.45 -3.79
N SER A 94 -5.54 -8.04 -3.77
CA SER A 94 -5.33 -9.40 -4.29
C SER A 94 -6.14 -10.44 -3.52
N THR A 95 -6.17 -10.34 -2.19
CA THR A 95 -6.97 -11.23 -1.33
C THR A 95 -8.47 -11.09 -1.60
N HIS A 96 -8.94 -9.86 -1.83
CA HIS A 96 -10.32 -9.61 -2.24
C HIS A 96 -10.61 -10.23 -3.62
N LEU A 97 -9.72 -10.07 -4.58
CA LEU A 97 -9.86 -10.65 -5.92
C LEU A 97 -9.84 -12.18 -5.91
N ASP A 98 -9.21 -12.84 -4.94
CA ASP A 98 -9.26 -14.30 -4.81
C ASP A 98 -10.64 -14.80 -4.37
N THR A 99 -11.34 -14.02 -3.53
CA THR A 99 -12.61 -14.42 -2.93
C THR A 99 -13.84 -13.87 -3.66
N CYS A 100 -13.73 -12.74 -4.35
CA CYS A 100 -14.84 -12.02 -4.96
C CYS A 100 -14.92 -12.22 -6.47
N VAL A 101 -15.93 -12.95 -6.94
CA VAL A 101 -16.18 -13.19 -8.37
C VAL A 101 -16.56 -11.89 -9.10
N GLU A 102 -17.35 -11.03 -8.44
CA GLU A 102 -17.85 -9.78 -9.02
C GLU A 102 -16.71 -8.81 -9.34
N CYS A 103 -15.80 -8.57 -8.41
CA CYS A 103 -14.64 -7.70 -8.67
C CYS A 103 -13.70 -8.25 -9.74
N ARG A 104 -13.56 -9.58 -9.88
CA ARG A 104 -12.81 -10.16 -11.00
C ARG A 104 -13.48 -9.87 -12.35
N ARG A 105 -14.82 -9.92 -12.39
CA ARG A 105 -15.61 -9.60 -13.60
C ARG A 105 -15.47 -8.14 -13.96
N GLU A 106 -15.61 -7.24 -12.98
CA GLU A 106 -15.43 -5.80 -13.16
C GLU A 106 -14.02 -5.45 -13.63
N LEU A 107 -12.99 -6.02 -13.00
CA LEU A 107 -11.60 -5.81 -13.40
C LEU A 107 -11.36 -6.21 -14.86
N ALA A 108 -11.91 -7.36 -15.29
CA ALA A 108 -11.82 -7.80 -16.68
C ALA A 108 -12.59 -6.90 -17.65
N GLU A 109 -13.68 -6.28 -17.23
CA GLU A 109 -14.43 -5.32 -18.04
C GLU A 109 -13.67 -4.00 -18.19
N LEU A 110 -13.11 -3.47 -17.10
CA LEU A 110 -12.25 -2.29 -17.11
C LEU A 110 -11.03 -2.49 -18.01
N ASP A 111 -10.37 -3.65 -17.94
CA ASP A 111 -9.20 -3.95 -18.77
C ASP A 111 -9.54 -4.04 -20.27
N ARG A 112 -10.71 -4.61 -20.62
CA ARG A 112 -11.20 -4.60 -22.01
C ARG A 112 -11.46 -3.18 -22.51
N ALA A 113 -12.13 -2.36 -21.72
CA ALA A 113 -12.40 -0.96 -22.07
C ALA A 113 -11.09 -0.19 -22.29
N ARG A 114 -10.14 -0.34 -21.36
CA ARG A 114 -8.80 0.27 -21.45
C ARG A 114 -8.04 -0.17 -22.69
N THR A 115 -8.08 -1.46 -23.01
CA THR A 115 -7.43 -2.02 -24.20
C THR A 115 -8.07 -1.47 -25.49
N ALA A 116 -9.39 -1.37 -25.53
CA ALA A 116 -10.10 -0.79 -26.67
C ALA A 116 -9.74 0.69 -26.90
N VAL A 117 -9.65 1.48 -25.82
CA VAL A 117 -9.22 2.89 -25.90
C VAL A 117 -7.77 2.99 -26.40
N ARG A 118 -6.86 2.13 -25.91
CA ARG A 118 -5.45 2.11 -26.35
C ARG A 118 -5.26 1.64 -27.79
N ALA A 119 -6.22 0.92 -28.35
CA ALA A 119 -6.20 0.47 -29.74
C ALA A 119 -6.66 1.55 -30.73
N LEU A 120 -7.18 2.68 -30.25
CA LEU A 120 -7.55 3.80 -31.12
C LEU A 120 -6.32 4.36 -31.86
N PRO A 121 -6.49 4.86 -33.10
CA PRO A 121 -5.39 5.47 -33.83
C PRO A 121 -4.84 6.66 -33.05
N GLY A 122 -3.51 6.75 -32.98
CA GLY A 122 -2.83 7.85 -32.30
C GLY A 122 -3.22 9.19 -32.93
N VAL A 123 -3.65 10.13 -32.09
CA VAL A 123 -3.87 11.52 -32.50
C VAL A 123 -2.53 12.24 -32.39
N GLU A 124 -2.08 12.84 -33.49
CA GLU A 124 -0.89 13.69 -33.48
C GLU A 124 -1.13 14.85 -32.50
N PRO A 125 -0.29 15.04 -31.48
CA PRO A 125 -0.44 16.17 -30.59
C PRO A 125 -0.28 17.47 -31.40
N PRO A 126 -1.08 18.51 -31.14
CA PRO A 126 -0.96 19.77 -31.86
C PRO A 126 0.43 20.39 -31.62
N SER A 127 0.97 21.06 -32.64
CA SER A 127 2.36 21.56 -32.70
C SER A 127 2.80 22.48 -31.55
N PHE A 128 1.86 23.11 -30.84
CA PHE A 128 2.20 23.90 -29.65
C PHE A 128 2.54 23.03 -28.42
N LEU A 129 2.30 21.71 -28.47
CA LEU A 129 2.68 20.72 -27.47
C LEU A 129 3.96 19.96 -27.85
N ASP A 130 4.76 20.47 -28.79
CA ASP A 130 6.10 19.97 -29.08
C ASP A 130 7.04 20.20 -27.87
N LEU A 131 6.83 19.38 -26.84
CA LEU A 131 7.73 19.24 -25.72
C LEU A 131 9.05 18.72 -26.31
N HIS A 132 10.06 19.59 -26.32
CA HIS A 132 11.44 19.23 -26.64
C HIS A 132 11.87 18.09 -25.72
N ARG A 133 11.67 16.85 -26.16
CA ARG A 133 12.21 15.67 -25.51
C ARG A 133 13.69 15.66 -25.92
N PRO A 134 14.64 15.93 -25.00
CA PRO A 134 16.04 15.78 -25.36
C PRO A 134 16.26 14.32 -25.77
N LYS A 135 16.74 14.11 -26.99
CA LYS A 135 17.24 12.80 -27.44
C LYS A 135 18.31 12.37 -26.44
N VAL A 136 17.98 11.42 -25.56
CA VAL A 136 19.00 10.75 -24.75
C VAL A 136 19.73 9.80 -25.71
N GLU A 137 20.83 10.27 -26.29
CA GLU A 137 21.72 9.43 -27.08
C GLU A 137 22.33 8.32 -26.20
N ASP A 138 22.18 7.08 -26.64
CA ASP A 138 22.73 5.85 -26.05
C ASP A 138 24.28 5.87 -26.03
N GLN A 139 24.88 6.55 -25.04
CA GLN A 139 26.33 6.79 -24.98
C GLN A 139 27.15 5.71 -24.23
N LYS A 140 26.58 4.55 -23.86
CA LYS A 140 27.34 3.54 -23.07
C LYS A 140 27.85 2.32 -23.83
N ARG A 141 27.54 2.12 -25.10
CA ARG A 141 28.12 0.99 -25.87
C ARG A 141 29.62 1.14 -26.12
N SER A 142 30.16 2.36 -26.15
CA SER A 142 31.57 2.63 -26.48
C SER A 142 32.53 2.35 -25.32
N LYS A 143 32.16 2.66 -24.07
CA LYS A 143 33.10 2.58 -22.93
C LYS A 143 33.41 1.15 -22.47
N ARG A 144 32.52 0.18 -22.70
CA ARG A 144 32.73 -1.23 -22.33
C ARG A 144 33.76 -1.95 -23.22
N ALA A 145 33.94 -1.51 -24.47
CA ALA A 145 34.91 -2.10 -25.38
C ALA A 145 36.37 -1.74 -25.00
N VAL A 146 36.58 -0.56 -24.43
CA VAL A 146 37.94 -0.09 -24.06
C VAL A 146 38.45 -0.74 -22.77
N ILE A 147 37.55 -1.05 -21.81
CA ILE A 147 37.95 -1.63 -20.51
C ILE A 147 38.25 -3.14 -20.63
N ALA A 148 37.65 -3.86 -21.58
CA ALA A 148 37.91 -5.28 -21.82
C ALA A 148 39.31 -5.58 -22.41
N ALA A 149 39.97 -4.59 -23.01
CA ALA A 149 41.28 -4.77 -23.65
C ALA A 149 42.48 -4.70 -22.67
N MET A 150 42.28 -4.21 -21.43
CA MET A 150 43.38 -4.00 -20.46
C MET A 150 43.48 -5.08 -19.36
N ALA A 151 42.59 -6.09 -19.36
CA ALA A 151 42.59 -7.19 -18.39
C ALA A 151 43.37 -8.45 -18.85
N GLY A 152 44.15 -8.35 -19.94
CA GLY A 152 44.88 -9.48 -20.54
C GLY A 152 46.33 -9.69 -20.07
N VAL A 153 46.92 -8.82 -19.24
CA VAL A 153 48.38 -8.87 -18.96
C VAL A 153 48.76 -8.93 -17.47
N ALA A 154 47.84 -8.76 -16.52
CA ALA A 154 48.19 -8.65 -15.08
C ALA A 154 47.90 -9.92 -14.23
N ALA A 155 47.60 -11.07 -14.84
CA ALA A 155 47.18 -12.27 -14.09
C ALA A 155 48.31 -13.21 -13.63
N VAL A 156 49.60 -12.88 -13.84
CA VAL A 156 50.70 -13.85 -13.65
C VAL A 156 51.62 -13.58 -12.44
N THR A 157 51.56 -12.45 -11.71
CA THR A 157 52.64 -12.14 -10.73
C THR A 157 52.28 -11.76 -9.30
N VAL A 158 51.02 -11.73 -8.87
CA VAL A 158 50.68 -11.45 -7.45
C VAL A 158 49.97 -12.64 -6.78
N ALA A 159 50.43 -13.85 -7.14
CA ALA A 159 50.16 -15.08 -6.40
C ALA A 159 51.17 -15.31 -5.24
N PHE A 160 51.90 -14.28 -4.80
CA PHE A 160 52.98 -14.46 -3.84
C PHE A 160 52.89 -13.46 -2.68
N VAL A 161 52.67 -14.06 -1.49
CA VAL A 161 53.14 -13.67 -0.15
C VAL A 161 52.24 -12.78 0.72
N VAL A 162 51.90 -13.36 1.88
CA VAL A 162 51.48 -12.77 3.16
C VAL A 162 49.97 -12.54 3.36
N ALA A 163 49.21 -13.59 3.67
CA ALA A 163 48.89 -14.09 5.03
C ALA A 163 47.45 -13.66 5.48
N PRO A 164 46.93 -14.13 6.63
CA PRO A 164 45.86 -15.13 6.68
C PRO A 164 44.63 -14.64 7.47
N PHE A 165 43.49 -15.34 7.40
CA PHE A 165 42.47 -15.48 8.47
C PHE A 165 41.25 -16.20 7.85
N SER A 166 40.91 -17.41 8.31
CA SER A 166 39.89 -17.63 9.35
C SER A 166 38.56 -16.93 9.07
N SER A 167 37.58 -17.67 8.57
CA SER A 167 36.43 -18.12 9.38
C SER A 167 35.34 -18.67 8.47
N SER A 168 34.78 -19.81 8.87
CA SER A 168 33.49 -20.28 8.39
C SER A 168 32.42 -19.25 8.77
N GLN A 169 31.59 -18.84 7.81
CA GLN A 169 30.34 -18.16 8.12
C GLN A 169 29.19 -18.86 7.39
N GLU A 170 28.36 -19.52 8.21
CA GLU A 170 27.02 -19.96 7.89
C GLU A 170 26.14 -18.78 7.39
N PRO A 171 25.10 -19.06 6.60
CA PRO A 171 24.31 -18.03 5.94
C PRO A 171 23.37 -17.38 6.95
N THR A 172 23.63 -16.13 7.32
CA THR A 172 22.72 -15.36 8.19
C THR A 172 22.26 -14.09 7.52
N ALA A 173 20.95 -14.09 7.24
CA ALA A 173 20.04 -12.97 7.12
C ALA A 173 20.53 -11.71 6.38
N VAL A 174 20.01 -11.52 5.16
CA VAL A 174 20.02 -10.23 4.49
C VAL A 174 19.28 -9.22 5.37
N SER A 175 20.02 -8.29 5.95
CA SER A 175 19.48 -7.16 6.72
C SER A 175 18.83 -6.14 5.78
N ILE A 176 17.71 -5.56 6.19
CA ILE A 176 16.98 -4.51 5.44
C ILE A 176 17.88 -3.31 5.14
N SER A 177 18.88 -3.03 5.99
CA SER A 177 19.88 -1.98 5.75
C SER A 177 20.79 -2.31 4.55
N ASP A 178 21.05 -3.59 4.27
CA ASP A 178 21.85 -4.04 3.13
C ASP A 178 21.06 -3.95 1.82
N LEU A 179 19.73 -4.09 1.87
CA LEU A 179 18.83 -3.81 0.74
C LEU A 179 18.69 -2.31 0.48
N GLN A 180 18.61 -1.48 1.53
CA GLN A 180 18.56 -0.01 1.38
C GLN A 180 19.86 0.57 0.81
N ALA A 181 21.03 0.05 1.21
CA ALA A 181 22.32 0.44 0.64
C ALA A 181 22.41 0.08 -0.85
N ARG A 182 21.87 -1.08 -1.26
CA ARG A 182 21.79 -1.48 -2.67
C ARG A 182 20.79 -0.63 -3.46
N HIS A 183 19.67 -0.22 -2.86
CA HIS A 183 18.72 0.70 -3.50
C HIS A 183 19.30 2.11 -3.67
N ALA A 184 20.08 2.61 -2.72
CA ALA A 184 20.80 3.88 -2.85
C ALA A 184 21.92 3.82 -3.92
N ALA A 185 22.55 2.66 -4.09
CA ALA A 185 23.51 2.42 -5.16
C ALA A 185 22.84 2.28 -6.54
N VAL A 186 21.60 1.79 -6.62
CA VAL A 186 20.85 1.69 -7.89
C VAL A 186 20.23 3.02 -8.30
N SER A 187 19.79 3.86 -7.36
CA SER A 187 19.30 5.21 -7.67
C SER A 187 20.40 6.18 -8.14
N SER A 188 21.67 5.79 -8.02
CA SER A 188 22.83 6.57 -8.50
C SER A 188 23.49 6.02 -9.77
N VAL A 189 22.93 4.99 -10.43
CA VAL A 189 23.46 4.49 -11.71
C VAL A 189 22.53 4.89 -12.86
N PRO A 190 22.95 5.80 -13.78
CA PRO A 190 22.14 6.14 -14.94
C PRO A 190 21.96 4.91 -15.84
N SER A 191 20.87 4.87 -16.61
CA SER A 191 20.63 3.86 -17.65
C SER A 191 21.70 3.90 -18.73
N SER A 192 22.16 2.73 -19.21
CA SER A 192 22.17 2.52 -20.66
C SER A 192 22.27 1.02 -21.01
N GLY A 193 21.58 0.68 -22.09
CA GLY A 193 21.55 -0.64 -22.69
C GLY A 193 22.76 -0.97 -23.57
N THR A 194 22.96 -2.27 -23.76
CA THR A 194 23.84 -2.89 -24.77
C THR A 194 23.07 -3.98 -25.51
N ALA A 195 23.43 -4.14 -26.79
CA ALA A 195 22.65 -4.65 -27.92
C ALA A 195 22.28 -6.11 -27.99
N VAL A 196 21.22 -6.35 -28.77
CA VAL A 196 21.09 -7.50 -29.67
C VAL A 196 21.44 -7.04 -31.10
N GLN A 197 22.26 -7.81 -31.80
CA GLN A 197 22.16 -7.98 -33.25
C GLN A 197 22.57 -9.41 -33.63
N ILE A 198 21.67 -10.09 -34.33
CA ILE A 198 21.94 -11.34 -35.05
C ILE A 198 21.82 -11.01 -36.54
N SER A 199 22.93 -11.16 -37.23
CA SER A 199 23.05 -11.20 -38.69
C SER A 199 22.47 -12.51 -39.23
N ASN A 200 21.64 -12.46 -40.28
CA ASN A 200 21.42 -13.61 -41.16
C ASN A 200 21.55 -13.18 -42.63
N ALA A 201 22.40 -13.91 -43.34
CA ALA A 201 22.54 -13.93 -44.79
C ALA A 201 21.61 -15.04 -45.38
N PRO A 202 21.37 -15.05 -46.70
CA PRO A 202 20.21 -15.70 -47.33
C PRO A 202 20.29 -17.23 -47.43
#